data_AF-A0A7X6YDK8-F1
#
_entry.id   AF-A0A7X6YDK8-F1
#
_cell.length_a   1.000
_cell.length_b   1.000
_cell.length_c   1.000
_cell.angle_alpha   90.00
_cell.angle_beta   90.00
_cell.angle_gamma   90.00
#
_symmetry.space_group_name_H-M   'P 1'
#
loop_
_entity.id
_entity.type
_entity.pdbx_description
1 polymer ?
#
loop_
_entity_poly.entity_id
_entity_poly.type
_entity_poly.pdbx_seq_one_letter_code
_entity_poly.pdbx_strand_id
1 'polypeptide(L)'
;MRIIKYMILFVTCLTALGWAGCTSTQLIENTRVPEITLLESGEVIFDNRTVDVSKLASRLHRKGIRADQEVNILIPDHADRKTMRVISAELLRGGYSRTVFVTHRKASSTLQNPKKKY
;
A
#
# COMPACT_ATOMS: atom_id res chain seq x y z
N MET A 1 -22.89 15.00 -56.85
CA MET A 1 -21.64 15.08 -56.03
C MET A 1 -21.92 15.33 -54.53
N ARG A 2 -22.94 14.70 -53.92
CA ARG A 2 -23.27 14.88 -52.48
C ARG A 2 -22.82 13.70 -51.60
N ILE A 3 -22.62 12.51 -52.19
CA ILE A 3 -22.39 11.27 -51.46
C ILE A 3 -20.95 11.14 -50.93
N ILE A 4 -19.96 11.70 -51.64
CA ILE A 4 -18.53 11.56 -51.25
C ILE A 4 -18.18 12.44 -50.03
N LYS A 5 -18.94 13.50 -49.74
CA LYS A 5 -18.74 14.32 -48.53
C LYS A 5 -19.06 13.58 -47.24
N TYR A 6 -20.03 12.66 -47.24
CA TYR A 6 -20.40 11.89 -46.05
C TYR A 6 -19.41 10.75 -45.76
N MET A 7 -18.78 10.19 -46.80
CA MET A 7 -17.81 9.11 -46.66
C MET A 7 -16.50 9.61 -46.01
N ILE A 8 -16.07 10.84 -46.31
CA ILE A 8 -14.85 11.44 -45.72
C ILE A 8 -15.08 11.81 -44.24
N LEU A 9 -16.30 12.21 -43.88
CA LEU A 9 -16.64 12.63 -42.51
C LEU A 9 -16.73 11.44 -41.53
N PHE A 10 -17.00 10.24 -42.02
CA PHE A 10 -17.08 9.04 -41.20
C PHE A 10 -15.70 8.45 -40.86
N VAL A 11 -14.74 8.59 -41.78
CA VAL A 11 -13.38 8.04 -41.63
C VAL A 11 -12.54 8.87 -40.65
N THR A 12 -12.73 10.19 -40.60
CA THR A 12 -12.02 11.06 -39.65
C THR A 12 -12.48 10.90 -38.20
N CYS A 13 -13.76 10.52 -37.98
CA CYS A 13 -14.28 10.24 -36.65
C CYS A 13 -13.70 8.94 -36.06
N LEU A 14 -13.53 7.89 -36.90
CA LEU A 14 -13.01 6.60 -36.43
C LEU A 14 -11.53 6.64 -36.02
N THR A 15 -10.72 7.51 -36.61
CA THR A 15 -9.28 7.58 -36.29
C THR A 15 -8.97 8.36 -35.00
N ALA A 16 -9.91 9.14 -34.46
CA ALA A 16 -9.73 9.87 -33.22
C ALA A 16 -9.83 8.99 -31.96
N LEU A 17 -10.47 7.81 -32.05
CA LEU A 17 -10.67 6.91 -30.92
C LEU A 17 -9.50 5.93 -30.68
N GLY A 18 -8.52 5.85 -31.58
CA GLY A 18 -7.41 4.89 -31.50
C GLY A 18 -6.23 5.31 -30.62
N TRP A 19 -6.17 6.58 -30.19
CA TRP A 19 -5.00 7.14 -29.49
C TRP A 19 -5.22 7.45 -28.01
N ALA A 20 -6.39 7.16 -27.45
CA ALA A 20 -6.55 7.05 -26.01
C ALA A 20 -5.99 5.72 -25.50
N GLY A 21 -4.72 5.44 -25.80
CA GLY A 21 -3.96 4.43 -25.10
C GLY A 21 -3.78 4.92 -23.68
N CYS A 22 -4.66 4.49 -22.78
CA CYS A 22 -4.42 4.57 -21.33
C CYS A 22 -3.16 3.75 -21.06
N THR A 23 -2.01 4.41 -21.14
CA THR A 23 -0.78 3.96 -20.50
C THR A 23 -1.08 3.94 -19.00
N SER A 24 -1.54 2.78 -18.53
CA SER A 24 -1.51 2.42 -17.12
C SER A 24 -0.03 2.39 -16.73
N THR A 25 0.50 3.56 -16.37
CA THR A 25 1.72 3.66 -15.58
C THR A 25 1.39 2.98 -14.26
N GLN A 26 1.69 1.69 -14.18
CA GLN A 26 1.85 1.01 -12.91
C GLN A 26 3.02 1.70 -12.22
N LEU A 27 2.71 2.77 -11.48
CA LEU A 27 3.56 3.25 -10.42
C LEU A 27 3.77 2.03 -9.53
N ILE A 28 4.98 1.49 -9.56
CA ILE A 28 5.47 0.61 -8.52
C ILE A 28 5.65 1.52 -7.30
N GLU A 29 4.51 1.90 -6.70
CA GLU A 29 4.47 2.49 -5.37
C GLU A 29 5.16 1.45 -4.49
N ASN A 30 6.12 1.90 -3.68
CA ASN A 30 6.89 1.02 -2.83
C ASN A 30 5.94 0.33 -1.84
N THR A 31 5.40 -0.82 -2.25
CA THR A 31 4.39 -1.64 -1.58
C THR A 31 5.00 -2.47 -0.45
N ARG A 32 6.11 -2.00 0.13
CA ARG A 32 6.54 -2.52 1.43
C ARG A 32 5.49 -2.06 2.43
N VAL A 33 4.53 -2.93 2.67
CA VAL A 33 3.56 -2.76 3.74
C VAL A 33 4.37 -2.54 5.02
N PRO A 34 4.21 -1.39 5.69
CA PRO A 34 4.98 -1.08 6.88
C PRO A 34 4.64 -2.12 7.95
N GLU A 35 5.64 -2.87 8.36
CA GLU A 35 5.51 -3.93 9.35
C GLU A 35 5.98 -3.42 10.71
N ILE A 36 5.05 -3.39 11.65
CA ILE A 36 5.31 -3.14 13.06
C ILE A 36 5.31 -4.51 13.73
N THR A 37 6.29 -4.80 14.58
CA THR A 37 6.35 -6.08 15.30
C THR A 37 6.08 -5.83 16.78
N LEU A 38 5.12 -6.53 17.35
CA LEU A 38 4.92 -6.63 18.79
C LEU A 38 5.65 -7.90 19.27
N LEU A 39 6.54 -7.76 20.25
CA LEU A 39 7.19 -8.89 20.90
C LEU A 39 6.33 -9.42 22.06
N GLU A 40 6.60 -10.65 22.50
CA GLU A 40 5.98 -11.24 23.71
C GLU A 40 6.30 -10.43 24.97
N SER A 41 7.43 -9.73 25.00
CA SER A 41 7.80 -8.78 26.06
C SER A 41 6.87 -7.56 26.14
N GLY A 42 6.01 -7.34 25.14
CA GLY A 42 5.19 -6.13 25.00
C GLY A 42 5.90 -4.98 24.30
N GLU A 43 7.16 -5.17 23.90
CA GLU A 43 7.91 -4.18 23.15
C GLU A 43 7.43 -4.07 21.70
N VAL A 44 7.30 -2.83 21.22
CA VAL A 44 6.93 -2.54 19.83
C VAL A 44 8.18 -2.17 19.04
N ILE A 45 8.44 -2.92 17.98
CA ILE A 45 9.55 -2.70 17.05
C ILE A 45 9.02 -2.14 15.75
N PHE A 46 9.67 -1.07 15.28
CA PHE A 46 9.45 -0.51 13.96
C PHE A 46 10.80 -0.07 13.38
N ASP A 47 11.07 -0.42 12.12
CA ASP A 47 12.35 -0.13 11.45
C ASP A 47 13.57 -0.66 12.23
N ASN A 48 13.45 -1.89 12.75
CA ASN A 48 14.49 -2.59 13.52
C ASN A 48 14.92 -1.86 14.82
N ARG A 49 14.03 -1.04 15.39
CA ARG A 49 14.25 -0.32 16.65
C ARG A 49 13.01 -0.43 17.54
N THR A 50 13.23 -0.49 18.86
CA THR A 50 12.14 -0.36 19.83
C THR A 50 11.58 1.06 19.80
N VAL A 51 10.27 1.16 19.73
CA VAL A 51 9.52 2.42 19.65
C VAL A 51 8.48 2.43 20.76
N ASP A 52 8.41 3.54 21.48
CA ASP A 52 7.32 3.81 22.40
C ASP A 52 6.00 3.91 21.62
N VAL A 53 4.98 3.17 22.07
CA VAL A 53 3.66 3.13 21.43
C VAL A 53 3.16 4.54 21.17
N SER A 54 3.26 5.45 22.16
CA SER A 54 2.80 6.85 22.07
C SER A 54 3.46 7.69 20.97
N LYS A 55 4.55 7.19 20.36
CA LYS A 55 5.28 7.86 19.28
C LYS A 55 5.15 7.12 17.96
N LEU A 56 4.46 5.99 17.93
CA LEU A 56 4.38 5.10 16.77
C LEU A 56 3.80 5.82 15.55
N ALA A 57 2.65 6.50 15.70
CA ALA A 57 2.04 7.28 14.63
C ALA A 57 3.00 8.35 14.07
N SER A 58 3.66 9.12 14.94
CA SER A 58 4.64 10.12 14.52
C SER A 58 5.82 9.51 13.76
N ARG A 59 6.29 8.32 14.16
CA ARG A 59 7.37 7.61 13.49
C ARG A 59 6.96 7.11 12.10
N LEU A 60 5.73 6.61 11.96
CA LEU A 60 5.18 6.20 10.67
C LEU A 60 5.12 7.39 9.70
N HIS A 61 4.59 8.53 10.16
CA HIS A 61 4.53 9.77 9.39
C HIS A 61 5.93 10.24 8.94
N ARG A 62 6.92 10.24 9.85
CA ARG A 62 8.31 10.60 9.54
C ARG A 62 8.97 9.67 8.52
N LYS A 63 8.49 8.43 8.41
CA LYS A 63 8.94 7.47 7.39
C LYS A 63 8.19 7.58 6.06
N GLY A 64 7.27 8.54 5.94
CA GLY A 64 6.48 8.77 4.73
C GLY A 64 5.36 7.75 4.54
N ILE A 65 4.98 7.03 5.59
CA ILE A 65 3.85 6.09 5.54
C ILE A 65 2.57 6.89 5.65
N ARG A 66 1.74 6.80 4.61
CA ARG A 66 0.50 7.55 4.53
C ARG A 66 -0.55 6.95 5.48
N ALA A 67 -1.37 7.80 6.07
CA ALA A 67 -2.43 7.39 7.00
C ALA A 67 -3.50 6.47 6.37
N ASP A 68 -3.67 6.52 5.05
CA ASP A 68 -4.62 5.72 4.28
C ASP A 68 -4.05 4.37 3.81
N GLN A 69 -2.76 4.12 4.00
CA GLN A 69 -2.13 2.83 3.73
C GLN A 69 -2.49 1.81 4.81
N GLU A 70 -2.59 0.54 4.40
CA GLU A 70 -2.72 -0.57 5.35
C GLU A 70 -1.41 -0.70 6.16
N VAL A 71 -1.54 -0.80 7.48
CA VAL A 71 -0.42 -0.99 8.40
C VAL A 71 -0.56 -2.36 9.04
N ASN A 72 0.43 -3.22 8.82
CA ASN A 72 0.45 -4.56 9.39
C ASN A 72 1.20 -4.55 10.72
N ILE A 73 0.59 -5.18 11.72
CA ILE A 73 1.17 -5.35 13.05
C ILE A 73 1.35 -6.85 13.27
N LEU A 74 2.58 -7.31 13.17
CA LEU A 74 2.97 -8.67 13.51
C LEU A 74 2.85 -8.86 15.02
N ILE A 75 2.06 -9.82 15.46
CA ILE A 75 1.81 -10.12 16.87
C ILE A 75 2.22 -11.57 17.20
N PRO A 76 2.63 -11.86 18.44
CA PRO A 76 2.87 -13.23 18.87
C PRO A 76 1.53 -13.99 18.99
N ASP A 77 1.60 -15.32 19.02
CA ASP A 77 0.42 -16.19 19.10
C ASP A 77 -0.44 -15.92 20.35
N HIS A 78 0.19 -15.42 21.41
CA HIS A 78 -0.44 -15.08 22.69
C HIS A 78 -0.33 -13.58 23.01
N ALA A 79 -0.65 -12.73 22.04
CA ALA A 79 -0.63 -11.28 22.24
C ALA A 79 -1.65 -10.78 23.27
N ASP A 80 -1.20 -9.90 24.16
CA ASP A 80 -2.07 -9.24 25.12
C ASP A 80 -3.04 -8.26 24.42
N ARG A 81 -4.35 -8.47 24.62
CA ARG A 81 -5.41 -7.64 24.04
C ARG A 81 -5.35 -6.20 24.53
N LYS A 82 -4.88 -5.95 25.76
CA LYS A 82 -4.76 -4.59 26.28
C LYS A 82 -3.69 -3.83 25.49
N THR A 83 -2.54 -4.44 25.28
CA THR A 83 -1.46 -3.89 24.46
C THR A 83 -1.91 -3.63 23.01
N MET A 84 -2.59 -4.59 22.39
CA MET A 84 -3.17 -4.39 21.04
C MET A 84 -4.12 -3.19 20.97
N ARG A 85 -5.00 -3.02 21.96
CA ARG A 85 -5.93 -1.87 22.01
C ARG A 85 -5.19 -0.54 22.12
N VAL A 86 -4.12 -0.48 22.93
CA VAL A 86 -3.32 0.75 23.08
C VAL A 86 -2.66 1.11 21.75
N ILE A 87 -2.10 0.11 21.04
CA ILE A 87 -1.51 0.31 19.71
C ILE A 87 -2.58 0.78 18.71
N SER A 88 -3.73 0.12 18.64
CA SER A 88 -4.83 0.54 17.77
C SER A 88 -5.30 1.95 18.05
N ALA A 89 -5.47 2.32 19.34
CA ALA A 89 -5.92 3.65 19.72
C ALA A 89 -4.93 4.73 19.30
N GLU A 90 -3.64 4.46 19.44
CA GLU A 90 -2.59 5.40 19.05
C GLU A 90 -2.48 5.57 17.54
N LEU A 91 -2.54 4.47 16.79
CA LEU A 91 -2.56 4.52 15.32
C LEU A 91 -3.81 5.25 14.81
N LEU A 92 -4.98 5.01 15.42
CA LEU A 92 -6.21 5.70 15.09
C LEU A 92 -6.11 7.21 15.37
N ARG A 93 -5.52 7.62 16.51
CA ARG A 93 -5.23 9.03 16.82
C ARG A 93 -4.29 9.65 15.78
N GLY A 94 -3.36 8.86 15.25
CA GLY A 94 -2.47 9.23 14.17
C GLY A 94 -3.10 9.31 12.77
N GLY A 95 -4.40 8.98 12.64
CA GLY A 95 -5.13 8.93 11.37
C GLY A 95 -5.07 7.59 10.63
N TYR A 96 -4.35 6.59 11.17
CA TYR A 96 -4.23 5.27 10.55
C TYR A 96 -5.48 4.43 10.85
N SER A 97 -6.43 4.44 9.93
CA SER A 97 -7.71 3.73 10.08
C SER A 97 -7.65 2.27 9.62
N ARG A 98 -6.62 1.89 8.85
CA ARG A 98 -6.46 0.57 8.24
C ARG A 98 -5.35 -0.24 8.90
N THR A 99 -5.54 -0.58 10.18
CA THR A 99 -4.59 -1.39 10.95
C THR A 99 -5.01 -2.86 10.96
N VAL A 100 -4.07 -3.77 10.67
CA VAL A 100 -4.33 -5.21 10.60
C VAL A 100 -3.32 -5.95 11.47
N PHE A 101 -3.83 -6.72 12.43
CA PHE A 101 -2.99 -7.62 13.24
C PHE A 101 -2.80 -8.95 12.52
N VAL A 102 -1.56 -9.40 12.42
CA VAL A 102 -1.18 -10.64 11.74
C VAL A 102 -0.28 -11.47 12.66
N THR A 103 -0.50 -12.78 12.75
CA THR A 103 0.39 -13.70 13.50
C THR A 103 1.53 -14.22 12.64
N HIS A 104 1.33 -14.24 11.32
CA HIS A 104 2.31 -14.70 10.35
C HIS A 104 2.50 -13.66 9.26
N ARG A 105 3.75 -13.50 8.81
CA ARG A 105 4.06 -12.68 7.63
C ARG A 105 3.32 -13.24 6.43
N LYS A 106 2.49 -12.40 5.79
CA LYS A 106 1.87 -12.75 4.50
C LYS A 106 3.00 -13.08 3.51
N ALA A 107 2.88 -14.20 2.81
CA ALA A 107 3.87 -14.63 1.83
C ALA A 107 4.12 -13.52 0.80
N SER A 108 5.38 -13.08 0.69
CA SER A 108 5.77 -12.02 -0.23
C SER A 108 5.92 -12.61 -1.62
N SER A 109 4.98 -12.35 -2.53
CA SER A 109 5.17 -12.71 -3.94
C SER A 109 6.04 -11.66 -4.61
N THR A 110 7.33 -11.97 -4.81
CA THR A 110 8.21 -11.14 -5.64
C THR A 110 7.94 -11.51 -7.09
N LEU A 111 7.29 -10.64 -7.85
CA LEU A 111 7.20 -10.79 -9.30
C LEU A 111 8.62 -10.60 -9.87
N GLN A 112 9.33 -11.70 -10.14
CA GLN A 112 10.53 -11.65 -10.96
C GLN A 112 10.11 -11.21 -12.36
N ASN A 113 10.51 -10.01 -12.77
CA ASN A 113 10.29 -9.50 -14.12
C ASN A 113 11.04 -10.41 -15.12
N PRO A 114 10.36 -11.15 -16.02
CA PRO A 114 11.02 -12.09 -16.93
C PRO A 114 11.79 -11.43 -18.08
N LYS A 115 11.93 -10.09 -18.13
CA LYS A 115 12.70 -9.41 -19.17
C LYS A 115 14.18 -9.21 -18.80
N LYS A 116 14.92 -10.31 -18.74
CA LYS A 116 16.36 -10.32 -19.03
C LYS A 116 16.75 -11.72 -19.53
N LYS A 117 16.37 -12.02 -20.77
CA LYS A 117 17.09 -13.00 -21.57
C LYS A 117 18.27 -12.26 -22.19
N TYR A 118 19.48 -12.70 -21.84
CA TYR A 118 20.70 -12.42 -22.59
C TYR A 118 20.61 -13.09 -23.96
#